data_AF-A0A933MF78-F1
#
_entry.id   AF-A0A933MF78-F1
#
_cell.length_a   1.000
_cell.length_b   1.000
_cell.length_c   1.000
_cell.angle_alpha   90.00
_cell.angle_beta   90.00
_cell.angle_gamma   90.00
#
_symmetry.space_group_name_H-M   'P 1'
#
loop_
_entity.id
_entity.type
_entity.pdbx_description
1 polymer ?
#
loop_
_entity_poly.entity_id
_entity_poly.type
_entity_poly.pdbx_seq_one_letter_code
_entity_poly.pdbx_strand_id
1 'polypeptide(L)'
;MEHCKYCGCIGLFFGLDKSGLCASCRHMASLEIGLRSAAVREASRKVETTLNPQSKIAGLDIVVENLQALTKYEERGIPTIEGSPAAMLEEARREQVELILETARSERGELLAQAEKVQDFEAKRRLYAGFLLRIAEYRSKLDDPAPLDELQRQVHRVVHQVQLDAVVRLAMESESAGRKEEAVKRYREAVEFLKKADVDSDFRTSQMLKLNAKVKKLAGKASKPGAAGAT
;
A
#
# COMPACT_ATOMS: atom_id res chain seq x y z
N MET A 1 38.87 23.52 23.82
CA MET A 1 38.63 22.45 24.81
C MET A 1 37.89 21.34 24.10
N GLU A 2 38.43 20.13 24.11
CA GLU A 2 37.70 18.98 23.58
C GLU A 2 36.55 18.61 24.51
N HIS A 3 35.45 18.14 23.96
CA HIS A 3 34.26 17.71 24.69
C HIS A 3 33.91 16.28 24.25
N CYS A 4 33.24 15.53 25.12
CA CYS A 4 32.76 14.20 24.77
C CYS A 4 31.73 14.30 23.63
N LYS A 5 32.01 13.67 22.47
CA LYS A 5 31.11 13.69 21.29
C LYS A 5 29.73 13.10 21.55
N TYR A 6 29.57 12.28 22.58
CA TYR A 6 28.29 11.65 22.91
C TYR A 6 27.44 12.46 23.89
N CYS A 7 27.98 12.82 25.06
CA CYS A 7 27.23 13.52 26.12
C CYS A 7 27.46 15.03 26.17
N GLY A 8 28.43 15.57 25.42
CA GLY A 8 28.76 17.01 25.42
C GLY A 8 29.46 17.50 26.68
N CYS A 9 29.73 16.64 27.68
CA CYS A 9 30.41 17.06 28.90
C CYS A 9 31.82 17.60 28.61
N ILE A 10 32.15 18.70 29.29
CA ILE A 10 33.45 19.37 29.27
C ILE A 10 34.03 19.28 30.68
N GLY A 11 35.31 18.97 30.82
CA GLY A 11 35.97 19.11 32.11
C GLY A 11 37.47 18.87 32.05
N LEU A 12 38.20 19.61 32.88
CA LEU A 12 39.67 19.67 32.88
C LEU A 12 40.35 18.33 33.21
N PHE A 13 39.62 17.41 33.85
CA PHE A 13 40.13 16.09 34.29
C PHE A 13 39.51 14.90 33.54
N PHE A 14 38.70 15.15 32.51
CA PHE A 14 38.09 14.08 31.73
C PHE A 14 38.96 13.75 30.51
N GLY A 15 39.70 12.64 30.59
CA GLY A 15 40.37 12.07 29.44
C GLY A 15 39.36 11.56 28.42
N LEU A 16 39.51 11.96 27.16
CA LEU A 16 38.78 11.41 26.02
C LEU A 16 39.61 10.30 25.38
N ASP A 17 38.94 9.28 24.84
CA ASP A 17 39.60 8.26 24.02
C ASP A 17 39.85 8.76 22.58
N LYS A 18 40.45 7.90 21.74
CA LYS A 18 40.72 8.21 20.33
C LYS A 18 39.46 8.52 19.51
N SER A 19 38.30 8.07 19.98
CA SER A 19 37.01 8.32 19.36
C SER A 19 36.36 9.60 19.87
N GLY A 20 36.96 10.30 20.84
CA GLY A 20 36.44 11.53 21.46
C GLY A 20 35.35 11.24 22.51
N LEU A 21 35.38 10.09 23.17
CA LEU A 21 34.41 9.68 24.18
C LEU A 21 35.03 9.68 25.59
N CYS A 22 34.25 10.12 26.59
CA CYS A 22 34.62 9.92 27.99
C CYS A 22 34.45 8.44 28.40
N ALA A 23 35.07 8.02 29.50
CA ALA A 23 35.06 6.62 29.94
C ALA A 23 33.66 6.00 30.09
N SER A 24 32.69 6.78 30.59
CA SER A 24 31.30 6.32 30.76
C SER A 24 30.61 6.14 29.40
N CYS A 25 30.66 7.15 28.52
CA CYS A 25 30.04 7.07 27.20
C CYS A 25 30.70 6.06 26.28
N ARG A 26 32.01 5.82 26.43
CA ARG A 26 32.74 4.83 25.63
C ARG A 26 32.12 3.45 25.76
N HIS A 27 31.87 2.99 26.98
CA HIS A 27 31.31 1.64 27.19
C HIS A 27 29.90 1.53 26.61
N MET A 28 29.03 2.51 26.90
CA MET A 28 27.65 2.52 26.40
C MET A 28 27.60 2.58 24.88
N ALA A 29 28.32 3.51 24.26
CA ALA A 29 28.36 3.65 22.81
C ALA A 29 28.93 2.38 22.14
N SER A 30 30.01 1.81 22.68
CA SER A 30 30.60 0.59 22.13
C SER A 30 29.66 -0.60 22.15
N LEU A 31 28.86 -0.76 23.23
CA LEU A 31 27.89 -1.83 23.36
C LEU A 31 26.75 -1.66 22.34
N GLU A 32 26.15 -0.47 22.28
CA GLU A 32 25.06 -0.20 21.34
C GLU A 32 25.52 -0.33 19.89
N ILE A 33 26.64 0.28 19.53
CA ILE A 33 27.23 0.16 18.18
C ILE A 33 27.45 -1.32 17.85
N GLY A 34 28.01 -2.11 18.77
CA GLY A 34 28.24 -3.54 18.57
C GLY A 34 26.95 -4.33 18.32
N LEU A 35 25.90 -4.07 19.09
CA LEU A 35 24.58 -4.70 18.93
C LEU A 35 23.94 -4.33 17.59
N ARG A 36 23.90 -3.04 17.25
CA ARG A 36 23.33 -2.53 15.99
C ARG A 36 24.09 -3.09 14.78
N SER A 37 25.42 -3.12 14.85
CA SER A 37 26.27 -3.69 13.79
C SER A 37 26.07 -5.19 13.61
N ALA A 38 25.86 -5.93 14.70
CA ALA A 38 25.53 -7.35 14.63
C ALA A 38 24.15 -7.57 13.98
N ALA A 39 23.16 -6.76 14.35
CA ALA A 39 21.81 -6.82 13.77
C ALA A 39 21.81 -6.54 12.26
N VAL A 40 22.53 -5.52 11.80
CA VAL A 40 22.69 -5.24 10.35
C VAL A 40 23.26 -6.47 9.64
N ARG A 41 24.39 -7.01 10.11
CA ARG A 41 25.02 -8.18 9.47
C ARG A 41 24.13 -9.41 9.45
N GLU A 42 23.41 -9.68 10.54
CA GLU A 42 22.50 -10.82 10.59
C GLU A 42 21.31 -10.63 9.64
N ALA A 43 20.69 -9.45 9.63
CA ALA A 43 19.56 -9.14 8.78
C ALA A 43 19.96 -9.15 7.29
N SER A 44 21.09 -8.53 6.92
CA SER A 44 21.60 -8.56 5.53
C SER A 44 21.80 -9.99 5.03
N ARG A 45 22.42 -10.88 5.83
CA ARG A 45 22.55 -12.31 5.46
C ARG A 45 21.21 -13.00 5.23
N LYS A 46 20.19 -12.67 6.03
CA LYS A 46 18.83 -13.21 5.84
C LYS A 46 18.18 -12.68 4.55
N VAL A 47 18.37 -11.40 4.24
CA VAL A 47 17.87 -10.78 2.99
C VAL A 47 18.49 -11.44 1.75
N GLU A 48 19.80 -11.70 1.78
CA GLU A 48 20.53 -12.34 0.68
C GLU A 48 20.07 -13.78 0.42
N THR A 49 19.75 -14.53 1.48
CA THR A 49 19.49 -15.98 1.40
C THR A 49 18.01 -16.32 1.19
N THR A 50 17.08 -15.47 1.61
CA THR A 50 15.64 -15.77 1.50
C THR A 50 15.10 -15.50 0.11
N LEU A 51 14.19 -16.36 -0.37
CA LEU A 51 13.46 -16.15 -1.62
C LEU A 51 12.09 -15.47 -1.40
N ASN A 52 11.64 -15.37 -0.16
CA ASN A 52 10.35 -14.78 0.17
C ASN A 52 10.45 -13.24 0.20
N PRO A 53 9.72 -12.50 -0.67
CA PRO A 53 9.81 -11.04 -0.72
C PRO A 53 9.41 -10.35 0.58
N GLN A 54 8.39 -10.85 1.30
CA GLN A 54 7.97 -10.28 2.59
C GLN A 54 9.08 -10.41 3.64
N SER A 55 9.73 -11.56 3.69
CA SER A 55 10.88 -11.77 4.58
C SER A 55 12.06 -10.87 4.21
N LYS A 56 12.30 -10.62 2.91
CA LYS A 56 13.32 -9.66 2.46
C LYS A 56 12.99 -8.24 2.90
N ILE A 57 11.75 -7.78 2.68
CA ILE A 57 11.30 -6.44 3.10
C ILE A 57 11.48 -6.28 4.62
N ALA A 58 11.02 -7.25 5.41
CA ALA A 58 11.18 -7.21 6.87
C ALA A 58 12.66 -7.21 7.30
N GLY A 59 13.53 -7.93 6.60
CA GLY A 59 14.97 -7.88 6.82
C GLY A 59 15.57 -6.51 6.51
N LEU A 60 15.16 -5.89 5.40
CA LEU A 60 15.57 -4.53 5.02
C LEU A 60 15.07 -3.48 6.02
N ASP A 61 13.87 -3.62 6.57
CA ASP A 61 13.37 -2.74 7.64
C ASP A 61 14.34 -2.71 8.83
N ILE A 62 14.81 -3.90 9.26
CA ILE A 62 15.78 -4.04 10.35
C ILE A 62 17.13 -3.40 9.95
N VAL A 63 17.60 -3.64 8.73
CA VAL A 63 18.86 -3.04 8.24
C VAL A 63 18.77 -1.51 8.27
N VAL A 64 17.70 -0.93 7.72
CA VAL A 64 17.44 0.52 7.68
C VAL A 64 17.40 1.11 9.09
N GLU A 65 16.61 0.52 10.01
CA GLU A 65 16.49 1.03 11.39
C GLU A 65 17.84 1.07 12.10
N ASN A 66 18.63 -0.01 11.99
CA ASN A 66 19.92 -0.09 12.67
C ASN A 66 20.97 0.82 12.02
N LEU A 67 20.99 0.95 10.68
CA LEU A 67 21.87 1.89 9.99
C LEU A 67 21.53 3.35 10.34
N GLN A 68 20.24 3.73 10.39
CA GLN A 68 19.82 5.05 10.85
C GLN A 68 20.34 5.39 12.26
N ALA A 69 20.33 4.41 13.17
CA ALA A 69 20.90 4.60 14.50
C ALA A 69 22.42 4.80 14.46
N LEU A 70 23.13 4.02 13.63
CA LEU A 70 24.59 4.13 13.45
C LEU A 70 25.00 5.44 12.77
N THR A 71 24.21 5.97 11.84
CA THR A 71 24.44 7.27 11.20
C THR A 71 24.47 8.41 12.22
N LYS A 72 23.64 8.37 13.27
CA LYS A 72 23.64 9.38 14.35
C LYS A 72 24.97 9.42 15.14
N TYR A 73 25.68 8.29 15.22
CA TYR A 73 27.01 8.24 15.81
C TYR A 73 28.07 8.78 14.84
N GLU A 74 27.98 8.42 13.56
CA GLU A 74 28.84 8.94 12.49
C GLU A 74 28.76 10.47 12.38
N GLU A 75 27.56 11.06 12.45
CA GLU A 75 27.33 12.51 12.46
C GLU A 75 28.02 13.23 13.63
N ARG A 76 28.24 12.53 14.74
CA ARG A 76 28.98 13.05 15.92
C ARG A 76 30.49 12.81 15.79
N GLY A 77 30.95 12.23 14.69
CA GLY A 77 32.34 11.83 14.47
C GLY A 77 32.77 10.65 15.33
N ILE A 78 31.84 9.78 15.73
CA ILE A 78 32.13 8.54 16.45
C ILE A 78 32.15 7.39 15.42
N PRO A 79 33.27 6.67 15.26
CA PRO A 79 33.35 5.57 14.30
C PRO A 79 32.46 4.40 14.74
N THR A 80 31.79 3.75 13.78
CA THR A 80 30.81 2.68 14.04
C THR A 80 31.18 1.34 13.37
N ILE A 81 30.90 1.21 12.07
CA ILE A 81 31.17 0.04 11.23
C ILE A 81 32.21 0.36 10.18
N GLU A 82 32.70 -0.67 9.50
CA GLU A 82 33.54 -0.49 8.32
C GLU A 82 32.70 0.10 7.18
N GLY A 83 33.16 1.22 6.62
CA GLY A 83 32.40 2.01 5.65
C GLY A 83 31.56 3.11 6.31
N SER A 84 30.74 3.79 5.49
CA SER A 84 29.83 4.84 5.96
C SER A 84 28.42 4.28 6.16
N PRO A 85 27.90 4.24 7.41
CA PRO A 85 26.49 3.92 7.68
C PRO A 85 25.52 4.72 6.83
N ALA A 86 25.76 6.02 6.62
CA ALA A 86 24.91 6.86 5.78
C ALA A 86 24.84 6.33 4.32
N ALA A 87 25.98 5.97 3.72
CA ALA A 87 25.99 5.42 2.37
C ALA A 87 25.27 4.07 2.29
N MET A 88 25.47 3.20 3.28
CA MET A 88 24.79 1.91 3.36
C MET A 88 23.28 2.07 3.56
N LEU A 89 22.86 3.07 4.33
CA LEU A 89 21.44 3.37 4.58
C LEU A 89 20.74 3.77 3.29
N GLU A 90 21.35 4.64 2.48
CA GLU A 90 20.78 5.05 1.20
C GLU A 90 20.66 3.89 0.21
N GLU A 91 21.64 2.97 0.19
CA GLU A 91 21.53 1.73 -0.60
C GLU A 91 20.38 0.85 -0.10
N ALA A 92 20.32 0.56 1.21
CA ALA A 92 19.29 -0.29 1.77
C ALA A 92 17.88 0.27 1.53
N ARG A 93 17.70 1.59 1.60
CA ARG A 93 16.44 2.27 1.28
C ARG A 93 16.06 2.13 -0.19
N ARG A 94 17.01 2.33 -1.10
CA ARG A 94 16.78 2.14 -2.53
C ARG A 94 16.34 0.70 -2.84
N GLU A 95 17.06 -0.29 -2.30
CA GLU A 95 16.72 -1.70 -2.46
C GLU A 95 15.33 -2.02 -1.89
N GLN A 96 15.01 -1.49 -0.71
CA GLN A 96 13.70 -1.66 -0.07
C GLN A 96 12.57 -1.08 -0.93
N VAL A 97 12.73 0.14 -1.44
CA VAL A 97 11.75 0.80 -2.31
C VAL A 97 11.52 -0.04 -3.57
N GLU A 98 12.59 -0.46 -4.25
CA GLU A 98 12.51 -1.27 -5.47
C GLU A 98 11.76 -2.58 -5.21
N LEU A 99 12.15 -3.31 -4.16
CA LEU A 99 11.55 -4.59 -3.79
C LEU A 99 10.07 -4.45 -3.41
N ILE A 100 9.69 -3.40 -2.68
CA ILE A 100 8.29 -3.12 -2.33
C ILE A 100 7.46 -2.91 -3.60
N LEU A 101 7.95 -2.10 -4.54
CA LEU A 101 7.23 -1.80 -5.77
C LEU A 101 7.10 -3.03 -6.68
N GLU A 102 8.16 -3.83 -6.81
CA GLU A 102 8.11 -5.09 -7.54
C GLU A 102 7.11 -6.07 -6.92
N THR A 103 7.20 -6.26 -5.59
CA THR A 103 6.31 -7.16 -4.85
C THR A 103 4.86 -6.74 -5.00
N ALA A 104 4.54 -5.45 -4.82
CA ALA A 104 3.19 -4.94 -4.95
C ALA A 104 2.62 -5.13 -6.37
N ARG A 105 3.44 -4.96 -7.42
CA ARG A 105 3.03 -5.22 -8.81
C ARG A 105 2.75 -6.70 -9.06
N SER A 106 3.62 -7.59 -8.57
CA SER A 106 3.44 -9.04 -8.68
C SER A 106 2.16 -9.49 -7.97
N GLU A 107 1.99 -9.10 -6.71
CA GLU A 107 0.80 -9.42 -5.91
C GLU A 107 -0.48 -8.87 -6.53
N ARG A 108 -0.45 -7.71 -7.19
CA ARG A 108 -1.60 -7.23 -7.97
C ARG A 108 -1.92 -8.17 -9.12
N GLY A 109 -0.91 -8.63 -9.87
CA GLY A 109 -1.09 -9.58 -10.97
C GLY A 109 -1.78 -10.85 -10.50
N GLU A 110 -1.28 -11.43 -9.41
CA GLU A 110 -1.85 -12.62 -8.76
C GLU A 110 -3.29 -12.38 -8.28
N LEU A 111 -3.54 -11.23 -7.64
CA LEU A 111 -4.87 -10.83 -7.19
C LEU A 111 -5.87 -10.78 -8.34
N LEU A 112 -5.51 -10.13 -9.45
CA LEU A 112 -6.38 -10.01 -10.61
C LEU A 112 -6.70 -11.39 -11.20
N ALA A 113 -5.69 -12.26 -11.35
CA ALA A 113 -5.87 -13.63 -11.83
C ALA A 113 -6.73 -14.49 -10.88
N GLN A 114 -6.61 -14.28 -9.57
CA GLN A 114 -7.44 -14.97 -8.58
C GLN A 114 -8.88 -14.45 -8.63
N ALA A 115 -9.07 -13.14 -8.65
CA ALA A 115 -10.37 -12.50 -8.68
C ALA A 115 -11.16 -12.81 -9.96
N GLU A 116 -10.50 -13.08 -11.08
CA GLU A 116 -11.15 -13.54 -12.31
C GLU A 116 -11.81 -14.90 -12.15
N LYS A 117 -11.16 -15.83 -11.44
CA LYS A 117 -11.64 -17.21 -11.23
C LYS A 117 -12.79 -17.30 -10.23
N VAL A 118 -12.96 -16.30 -9.37
CA VAL A 118 -14.01 -16.26 -8.35
C VAL A 118 -15.31 -15.78 -9.00
N GLN A 119 -16.43 -16.47 -8.79
CA GLN A 119 -17.75 -15.99 -9.26
C GLN A 119 -18.48 -15.17 -8.20
N ASP A 120 -18.27 -15.51 -6.93
CA ASP A 120 -18.90 -14.84 -5.80
C ASP A 120 -18.34 -13.42 -5.60
N PHE A 121 -19.24 -12.46 -5.61
CA PHE A 121 -18.90 -11.05 -5.49
C PHE A 121 -18.31 -10.71 -4.12
N GLU A 122 -18.83 -11.30 -3.05
CA GLU A 122 -18.36 -11.06 -1.69
C GLU A 122 -16.92 -11.58 -1.50
N ALA A 123 -16.61 -12.75 -2.04
CA ALA A 123 -15.27 -13.28 -2.10
C ALA A 123 -14.31 -12.37 -2.88
N LYS A 124 -14.70 -11.86 -4.07
CA LYS A 124 -13.88 -10.86 -4.80
C LYS A 124 -13.60 -9.63 -3.96
N ARG A 125 -14.63 -9.08 -3.31
CA ARG A 125 -14.51 -7.89 -2.46
C ARG A 125 -13.48 -8.10 -1.34
N ARG A 126 -13.49 -9.27 -0.69
CA ARG A 126 -12.50 -9.61 0.35
C ARG A 126 -11.08 -9.70 -0.20
N LEU A 127 -10.89 -10.29 -1.38
CA LEU A 127 -9.58 -10.36 -2.02
C LEU A 127 -8.99 -8.96 -2.27
N TYR A 128 -9.77 -8.06 -2.86
CA TYR A 128 -9.31 -6.69 -3.10
C TYR A 128 -9.08 -5.91 -1.80
N ALA A 129 -9.95 -6.07 -0.79
CA ALA A 129 -9.77 -5.42 0.51
C ALA A 129 -8.45 -5.86 1.18
N GLY A 130 -8.14 -7.17 1.14
CA GLY A 130 -6.87 -7.68 1.66
C GLY A 130 -5.65 -7.13 0.92
N PHE A 131 -5.75 -6.90 -0.39
CA PHE A 131 -4.67 -6.26 -1.14
C PHE A 131 -4.53 -4.76 -0.85
N LEU A 132 -5.64 -4.03 -0.66
CA LEU A 132 -5.59 -2.61 -0.27
C LEU A 132 -4.95 -2.42 1.11
N LEU A 133 -5.15 -3.36 2.04
CA LEU A 133 -4.44 -3.37 3.32
C LEU A 133 -2.93 -3.55 3.13
N ARG A 134 -2.50 -4.49 2.27
CA ARG A 134 -1.07 -4.67 1.93
C ARG A 134 -0.47 -3.43 1.29
N ILE A 135 -1.18 -2.76 0.39
CA ILE A 135 -0.74 -1.47 -0.16
C ILE A 135 -0.56 -0.44 0.96
N ALA A 136 -1.48 -0.33 1.91
CA ALA A 136 -1.36 0.59 3.04
C ALA A 136 -0.12 0.29 3.90
N GLU A 137 0.17 -1.00 4.15
CA GLU A 137 1.39 -1.43 4.84
C GLU A 137 2.65 -1.02 4.08
N TYR A 138 2.73 -1.29 2.77
CA TYR A 138 3.85 -0.86 1.94
C TYR A 138 4.05 0.65 1.94
N ARG A 139 2.97 1.42 1.85
CA ARG A 139 3.03 2.90 1.89
C ARG A 139 3.66 3.43 3.17
N SER A 140 3.41 2.77 4.31
CA SER A 140 3.98 3.19 5.60
C SER A 140 5.51 3.01 5.68
N LYS A 141 6.10 2.28 4.74
CA LYS A 141 7.55 2.00 4.66
C LYS A 141 8.29 2.88 3.66
N LEU A 142 7.59 3.67 2.85
CA LEU A 142 8.19 4.52 1.82
C LEU A 142 8.20 5.97 2.26
N ASP A 143 9.30 6.67 2.00
CA ASP A 143 9.37 8.13 2.17
C ASP A 143 8.48 8.85 1.13
N ASP A 144 8.44 8.34 -0.12
CA ASP A 144 7.52 8.78 -1.17
C ASP A 144 6.53 7.66 -1.57
N PRO A 145 5.24 7.76 -1.17
CA PRO A 145 4.24 6.76 -1.50
C PRO A 145 3.61 6.93 -2.90
N ALA A 146 3.98 7.96 -3.67
CA ALA A 146 3.35 8.28 -4.95
C ALA A 146 3.30 7.11 -5.96
N PRO A 147 4.33 6.24 -6.07
CA PRO A 147 4.26 5.08 -6.96
C PRO A 147 3.19 4.05 -6.54
N LEU A 148 2.90 3.95 -5.24
CA LEU A 148 1.84 3.07 -4.71
C LEU A 148 0.46 3.72 -4.80
N ASP A 149 0.36 5.05 -4.81
CA ASP A 149 -0.92 5.75 -5.03
C ASP A 149 -1.57 5.34 -6.35
N GLU A 150 -0.78 5.28 -7.42
CA GLU A 150 -1.30 4.88 -8.72
C GLU A 150 -1.78 3.42 -8.72
N LEU A 151 -1.03 2.53 -8.08
CA LEU A 151 -1.42 1.13 -7.92
C LEU A 151 -2.74 1.02 -7.14
N GLN A 152 -2.87 1.77 -6.05
CA GLN A 152 -4.07 1.84 -5.22
C GLN A 152 -5.28 2.35 -6.00
N ARG A 153 -5.11 3.44 -6.77
CA ARG A 153 -6.18 3.99 -7.64
C ARG A 153 -6.67 2.95 -8.65
N GLN A 154 -5.76 2.21 -9.28
CA GLN A 154 -6.11 1.16 -10.24
C GLN A 154 -6.91 0.04 -9.57
N VAL A 155 -6.52 -0.39 -8.38
CA VAL A 155 -7.27 -1.41 -7.60
C VAL A 155 -8.66 -0.89 -7.21
N HIS A 156 -8.76 0.34 -6.72
CA HIS A 156 -10.05 0.97 -6.39
C HIS A 156 -10.99 1.04 -7.59
N ARG A 157 -10.48 1.41 -8.77
CA ARG A 157 -11.28 1.39 -10.01
C ARG A 157 -11.84 0.00 -10.31
N VAL A 158 -11.04 -1.05 -10.14
CA VAL A 158 -11.49 -2.44 -10.33
C VAL A 158 -12.52 -2.84 -9.28
N VAL A 159 -12.33 -2.48 -8.00
CA VAL A 159 -13.31 -2.74 -6.92
C VAL A 159 -14.65 -2.10 -7.24
N HIS A 160 -14.65 -0.82 -7.64
CA HIS A 160 -15.85 -0.10 -8.00
C HIS A 160 -16.54 -0.70 -9.23
N GLN A 161 -15.77 -1.15 -10.23
CA GLN A 161 -16.32 -1.86 -11.39
C GLN A 161 -16.99 -3.17 -10.98
N VAL A 162 -16.34 -3.98 -10.15
CA VAL A 162 -16.90 -5.27 -9.66
C VAL A 162 -18.17 -5.04 -8.83
N GLN A 163 -18.20 -3.99 -8.00
CA GLN A 163 -19.40 -3.58 -7.25
C GLN A 163 -20.54 -3.16 -8.17
N LEU A 164 -20.23 -2.34 -9.17
CA LEU A 164 -21.22 -1.89 -10.16
C LEU A 164 -21.80 -3.08 -10.94
N ASP A 165 -20.94 -3.97 -11.43
CA ASP A 165 -21.35 -5.14 -12.23
C ASP A 165 -22.27 -6.08 -11.45
N ALA A 166 -22.05 -6.24 -10.15
CA ALA A 166 -22.93 -7.04 -9.31
C ALA A 166 -24.37 -6.49 -9.28
N VAL A 167 -24.53 -5.17 -9.10
CA VAL A 167 -25.85 -4.51 -9.09
C VAL A 167 -26.48 -4.54 -10.49
N VAL A 168 -25.69 -4.28 -11.53
CA VAL A 168 -26.15 -4.30 -12.92
C VAL A 168 -26.60 -5.71 -13.33
N ARG A 169 -25.90 -6.76 -12.91
CA ARG A 169 -26.29 -8.15 -13.18
C ARG A 169 -27.67 -8.47 -12.61
N LEU A 170 -27.94 -8.08 -11.36
CA LEU A 170 -29.27 -8.24 -10.74
C LEU A 170 -30.37 -7.46 -11.49
N ALA A 171 -30.03 -6.27 -12.00
CA ALA A 171 -30.94 -5.50 -12.84
C ALA A 171 -31.24 -6.22 -14.16
N MET A 172 -30.23 -6.78 -14.81
CA MET A 172 -30.35 -7.54 -16.06
C MET A 172 -31.15 -8.84 -15.87
N GLU A 173 -30.94 -9.56 -14.77
CA GLU A 173 -31.72 -10.76 -14.40
C GLU A 173 -33.21 -10.42 -14.16
N SER A 174 -33.49 -9.27 -13.54
CA SER A 174 -34.86 -8.79 -13.35
C SER A 174 -35.50 -8.38 -14.68
N GLU A 175 -34.72 -7.76 -15.57
CA GLU A 175 -35.16 -7.38 -16.92
C GLU A 175 -35.49 -8.61 -17.77
N SER A 176 -34.61 -9.63 -17.76
CA SER A 176 -34.81 -10.88 -18.52
C SER A 176 -35.99 -11.70 -18.00
N ALA A 177 -36.28 -11.64 -16.71
CA ALA A 177 -37.47 -12.23 -16.09
C ALA A 177 -38.76 -11.41 -16.32
N GLY A 178 -38.72 -10.32 -17.09
CA GLY A 178 -39.89 -9.46 -17.38
C GLY A 178 -40.30 -8.53 -16.23
N ARG A 179 -39.58 -8.54 -15.11
CA ARG A 179 -39.84 -7.69 -13.92
C ARG A 179 -39.27 -6.28 -14.12
N LYS A 180 -39.89 -5.51 -15.02
CA LYS A 180 -39.39 -4.19 -15.46
C LYS A 180 -39.22 -3.18 -14.33
N GLU A 181 -40.15 -3.11 -13.38
CA GLU A 181 -40.08 -2.15 -12.26
C GLU A 181 -38.89 -2.43 -11.35
N GLU A 182 -38.69 -3.70 -10.99
CA GLU A 182 -37.53 -4.13 -10.19
C GLU A 182 -36.22 -3.87 -10.95
N ALA A 183 -36.16 -4.17 -12.25
CA ALA A 183 -34.98 -3.85 -13.07
C ALA A 183 -34.65 -2.35 -13.04
N VAL A 184 -35.65 -1.47 -13.21
CA VAL A 184 -35.47 -0.01 -13.11
C VAL A 184 -34.97 0.40 -11.73
N LYS A 185 -35.53 -0.17 -10.66
CA LYS A 185 -35.08 0.08 -9.28
C LYS A 185 -33.59 -0.27 -9.13
N ARG A 186 -33.17 -1.45 -9.57
CA ARG A 186 -31.77 -1.90 -9.50
C ARG A 186 -30.81 -1.03 -10.34
N TYR A 187 -31.20 -0.62 -11.55
CA TYR A 187 -30.37 0.32 -12.32
C TYR A 187 -30.25 1.69 -11.63
N ARG A 188 -31.28 2.16 -10.93
CA ARG A 188 -31.19 3.38 -10.11
C ARG A 188 -30.28 3.20 -8.90
N GLU A 189 -30.34 2.04 -8.24
CA GLU A 189 -29.38 1.69 -7.16
C GLU A 189 -27.93 1.76 -7.66
N ALA A 190 -27.65 1.26 -8.87
CA ALA A 190 -26.34 1.36 -9.50
C ALA A 190 -25.91 2.82 -9.77
N VAL A 191 -26.84 3.68 -10.20
CA VAL A 191 -26.57 5.12 -10.37
C VAL A 191 -26.29 5.81 -9.04
N GLU A 192 -27.07 5.52 -7.99
CA GLU A 192 -26.85 6.07 -6.66
C GLU A 192 -25.53 5.62 -6.04
N PHE A 193 -25.12 4.36 -6.29
CA PHE A 193 -23.80 3.88 -5.94
C PHE A 193 -22.69 4.75 -6.57
N LEU A 194 -22.76 5.03 -7.88
CA LEU A 194 -21.78 5.87 -8.57
C LEU A 194 -21.73 7.32 -8.08
N LYS A 195 -22.85 7.86 -7.56
CA LYS A 195 -22.89 9.22 -6.99
C LYS A 195 -22.20 9.30 -5.63
N LYS A 196 -22.32 8.25 -4.82
CA LYS A 196 -21.79 8.19 -3.46
C LYS A 196 -20.34 7.70 -3.40
N ALA A 197 -19.96 6.83 -4.34
CA ALA A 197 -18.63 6.26 -4.37
C ALA A 197 -17.57 7.32 -4.73
N ASP A 198 -16.41 7.23 -4.10
CA ASP A 198 -15.22 7.99 -4.49
C ASP A 198 -14.58 7.36 -5.73
N VAL A 199 -15.30 7.45 -6.84
CA VAL A 199 -14.88 6.94 -8.15
C VAL A 199 -14.30 8.06 -9.00
N ASP A 200 -13.35 7.69 -9.85
CA ASP A 200 -12.83 8.52 -10.92
C ASP A 200 -13.96 9.19 -11.74
N SER A 201 -13.80 10.48 -12.06
CA SER A 201 -14.83 11.30 -12.71
C SER A 201 -15.22 10.77 -14.10
N ASP A 202 -14.23 10.30 -14.87
CA ASP A 202 -14.47 9.82 -16.23
C ASP A 202 -15.20 8.48 -16.19
N PHE A 203 -14.77 7.60 -15.29
CA PHE A 203 -15.46 6.34 -15.01
C PHE A 203 -16.93 6.59 -14.60
N ARG A 204 -17.15 7.50 -13.66
CA ARG A 204 -18.48 7.86 -13.15
C ARG A 204 -19.39 8.34 -14.26
N THR A 205 -18.93 9.30 -15.05
CA THR A 205 -19.70 9.95 -16.12
C THR A 205 -20.11 8.94 -17.19
N SER A 206 -19.16 8.12 -17.64
CA SER A 206 -19.39 7.08 -18.66
C SER A 206 -20.43 6.05 -18.22
N GLN A 207 -20.31 5.54 -16.98
CA GLN A 207 -21.23 4.53 -16.47
C GLN A 207 -22.62 5.11 -16.17
N MET A 208 -22.69 6.31 -15.58
CA MET A 208 -23.98 6.98 -15.31
C MET A 208 -24.77 7.24 -16.60
N LEU A 209 -24.10 7.65 -17.69
CA LEU A 209 -24.77 7.88 -18.97
C LEU A 209 -25.44 6.59 -19.48
N LYS A 210 -24.72 5.46 -19.46
CA LYS A 210 -25.23 4.15 -19.88
C LYS A 210 -26.43 3.71 -19.04
N LEU A 211 -26.32 3.82 -17.72
CA LEU A 211 -27.37 3.40 -16.79
C LEU A 211 -28.62 4.29 -16.91
N ASN A 212 -28.46 5.61 -17.00
CA ASN A 212 -29.58 6.54 -17.16
C ASN A 212 -30.32 6.31 -18.49
N ALA A 213 -29.60 6.05 -19.58
CA ALA A 213 -30.21 5.69 -20.85
C ALA A 213 -31.04 4.39 -20.75
N LYS A 214 -30.52 3.39 -20.02
CA LYS A 214 -31.21 2.13 -19.77
C LYS A 214 -32.47 2.32 -18.92
N VAL A 215 -32.40 3.11 -17.84
CA VAL A 215 -33.55 3.48 -17.00
C VAL A 215 -34.64 4.17 -17.82
N LYS A 216 -34.28 5.17 -18.64
CA LYS A 216 -35.22 5.91 -19.50
C LYS A 216 -35.93 4.97 -20.49
N LYS A 217 -35.18 4.05 -21.11
CA LYS A 217 -35.71 3.07 -22.07
C LYS A 217 -36.72 2.10 -21.44
N LEU A 218 -36.45 1.63 -20.21
CA LEU A 218 -37.33 0.70 -19.51
C LEU A 218 -38.58 1.39 -18.95
N ALA A 219 -38.43 2.58 -18.37
CA ALA A 219 -39.54 3.35 -17.80
C ALA A 219 -40.54 3.80 -18.88
N GLY A 220 -40.07 4.28 -20.04
CA GLY A 220 -40.95 4.70 -21.14
C GLY A 220 -41.75 3.57 -21.80
N LYS A 221 -41.33 2.31 -21.60
CA LYS A 221 -42.08 1.12 -22.07
C LYS A 221 -43.10 0.61 -21.05
N ALA A 222 -43.06 1.06 -19.80
CA ALA A 222 -44.02 0.68 -18.76
C ALA A 222 -45.29 1.54 -18.80
N SER A 223 -45.20 2.77 -19.33
CA SER A 223 -46.29 3.76 -19.34
C SER A 223 -47.21 3.71 -20.57
N LYS A 224 -47.08 2.72 -21.45
CA LYS A 224 -48.10 2.41 -22.46
C LYS A 224 -48.93 1.21 -21.98
N PRO A 225 -49.95 1.43 -21.12
CA PRO A 225 -50.97 0.41 -20.96
C PRO A 225 -51.58 0.18 -22.34
N GLY A 226 -51.71 -1.09 -22.73
CA GLY A 226 -52.40 -1.45 -23.96
C GLY A 226 -53.75 -0.77 -23.97
N ALA A 227 -53.99 0.03 -25.01
CA ALA A 227 -55.34 0.29 -25.49
C ALA A 227 -55.91 -1.06 -25.93
N ALA A 228 -56.37 -1.85 -24.96
CA ALA A 228 -57.20 -3.01 -25.17
C ALA A 228 -58.63 -2.53 -24.96
N GLY A 229 -59.39 -2.47 -26.06
CA GLY A 229 -60.83 -2.26 -26.02
C GLY A 229 -61.31 -1.00 -26.74
N ALA A 230 -61.34 -1.05 -28.06
CA ALA A 230 -62.49 -0.54 -28.80
C ALA A 230 -62.76 -1.53 -29.93
N THR A 231 -63.85 -2.25 -29.72
CA THR A 231 -64.56 -3.20 -30.59
C THR A 231 -64.74 -2.75 -32.02
#